data_AF-K8P2L0-F1
#
_entry.id   AF-K8P2L0-F1
#
_cell.length_a   1.000
_cell.length_b   1.000
_cell.length_c   1.000
_cell.angle_alpha   90.00
_cell.angle_beta   90.00
_cell.angle_gamma   90.00
#
_symmetry.space_group_name_H-M   'P 1'
#
loop_
_entity.id
_entity.type
_entity.pdbx_description
1 polymer ?
#
loop_
_entity_poly.entity_id
_entity_poly.type
_entity_poly.pdbx_seq_one_letter_code
_entity_poly.pdbx_strand_id
1 'polypeptide(L)'
;MKNKNTTKAPGGIKRAKALAKAARKVVKVVGAKKKSVTTKALTVRDSLVGDVTADYLYKKYVLEPRVDFTTAGIPGAILYAADAAKLGERKVVLIGPEDIGLDIAAEKLADRLKVSSYILKRNADDAAHKRWAEKLDAAEGFVAVCHLERHAAVDACSGAKTYRIDLQRDDHRKAVHQSMELFAEHLLRAENIPFIRGEVQSMIGPVFPSLTAVLTILASYITRKRQEAADSNVSAKTRDDAASADDGSPPAEVAKPTRNSNETGELLSLISETFDRHAVLQKGYSSILALVVLHFWAFEAAQTSPIPVLQSFVPECGKSTVLELITKLSPRPKPTFGLTGPTLFELANAGHTLLFDEGDMFLSNKNDLIALFNVGFKRNGPLIRRAGGKEYRAWCPKVIAKIGKIEPEALATRCIVFRMHRKLAEEICEPLRNKHDVELKALAQRCEAWAREAVERLRGAEPQMPPGFTSRRADKWEPILAIAEDAGQEWTQHVHAVAQAIEAIDKEEPSIQELLIIDIKRVFDITGLDAMGSAGLVGFLKQMAERPWSEWGSNGQRRLAELLRNEHGIHVKNVRTPLQTKGYERAQFKELFKRYGQKPDQWWDGW
;
A
#
# COMPACT_ATOMS: atom_id res chain seq x y z
N MET A 1 70.77 -6.75 -15.79
CA MET A 1 71.11 -6.94 -14.35
C MET A 1 69.77 -7.03 -13.62
N LYS A 2 69.41 -8.07 -12.83
CA LYS A 2 69.99 -8.53 -11.53
C LYS A 2 70.19 -7.36 -10.53
N ASN A 3 69.79 -7.42 -9.26
CA ASN A 3 68.90 -8.32 -8.48
C ASN A 3 68.76 -7.75 -7.04
N LYS A 4 67.70 -8.09 -6.27
CA LYS A 4 67.63 -8.01 -4.77
C LYS A 4 67.71 -6.57 -4.16
N ASN A 5 67.34 -6.22 -2.92
CA ASN A 5 66.61 -6.78 -1.74
C ASN A 5 66.40 -5.61 -0.71
N THR A 6 65.57 -5.58 0.34
CA THR A 6 64.39 -6.36 0.84
C THR A 6 63.73 -5.60 2.02
N THR A 7 62.51 -5.99 2.43
CA THR A 7 61.92 -5.87 3.80
C THR A 7 61.49 -4.46 4.31
N LYS A 8 60.48 -4.29 5.18
CA LYS A 8 59.80 -5.24 6.10
C LYS A 8 58.35 -4.80 6.45
N ALA A 9 57.42 -5.75 6.60
CA ALA A 9 56.17 -5.58 7.37
C ALA A 9 56.41 -6.06 8.84
N PRO A 10 55.55 -5.76 9.85
CA PRO A 10 54.33 -6.58 10.04
C PRO A 10 53.15 -5.94 10.84
N GLY A 11 51.94 -5.88 10.25
CA GLY A 11 50.71 -5.43 10.93
C GLY A 11 49.63 -6.51 11.16
N GLY A 12 49.22 -7.22 10.11
CA GLY A 12 47.99 -8.02 10.12
C GLY A 12 47.99 -9.31 10.97
N ILE A 13 49.15 -9.96 11.14
CA ILE A 13 49.21 -11.34 11.68
C ILE A 13 48.93 -11.40 13.20
N LYS A 14 49.12 -10.31 13.95
CA LYS A 14 48.83 -10.28 15.40
C LYS A 14 47.33 -10.37 15.72
N ARG A 15 46.43 -9.79 14.90
CA ARG A 15 44.97 -9.88 15.13
C ARG A 15 44.40 -11.26 14.80
N ALA A 16 44.86 -11.90 13.72
CA ALA A 16 44.42 -13.26 13.37
C ALA A 16 44.81 -14.31 14.44
N LYS A 17 46.04 -14.26 14.98
CA LYS A 17 46.46 -15.16 16.06
C LYS A 17 45.74 -14.89 17.40
N ALA A 18 45.23 -13.69 17.64
CA ALA A 18 44.44 -13.38 18.83
C ALA A 18 43.06 -14.05 18.81
N LEU A 19 42.30 -13.94 17.71
CA LEU A 19 41.00 -14.63 17.58
C LEU A 19 41.14 -16.17 17.63
N ALA A 20 42.15 -16.73 16.95
CA ALA A 20 42.38 -18.18 16.99
C ALA A 20 42.75 -18.70 18.40
N LYS A 21 43.41 -17.87 19.23
CA LYS A 21 43.74 -18.20 20.63
C LYS A 21 42.52 -18.07 21.56
N ALA A 22 41.58 -17.17 21.25
CA ALA A 22 40.29 -17.07 21.96
C ALA A 22 39.40 -18.29 21.67
N ALA A 23 39.22 -18.65 20.39
CA ALA A 23 38.40 -19.80 19.99
C ALA A 23 38.89 -21.13 20.61
N ARG A 24 40.21 -21.37 20.64
CA ARG A 24 40.79 -22.57 21.30
C ARG A 24 40.70 -22.55 22.82
N LYS A 25 40.44 -21.40 23.46
CA LYS A 25 40.26 -21.32 24.93
C LYS A 25 38.84 -21.70 25.36
N VAL A 26 37.83 -21.48 24.51
CA VAL A 26 36.44 -21.88 24.76
C VAL A 26 36.28 -23.42 24.74
N VAL A 27 36.95 -24.10 23.80
CA VAL A 27 36.85 -25.57 23.64
C VAL A 27 37.51 -26.35 24.80
N LYS A 28 38.37 -25.73 25.61
CA LYS A 28 39.17 -26.44 26.64
C LYS A 28 38.71 -26.27 28.10
N VAL A 29 37.53 -25.67 28.34
CA VAL A 29 36.99 -25.43 29.70
C VAL A 29 35.87 -26.41 30.11
N VAL A 30 35.39 -27.26 29.18
CA VAL A 30 34.38 -28.31 29.49
C VAL A 30 35.01 -29.53 30.22
N GLY A 31 36.34 -29.57 30.34
CA GLY A 31 37.06 -30.58 31.13
C GLY A 31 37.24 -30.18 32.59
N ALA A 32 36.60 -30.94 33.49
CA ALA A 32 36.82 -30.99 34.94
C ALA A 32 36.34 -29.80 35.82
N LYS A 33 35.10 -29.91 36.33
CA LYS A 33 34.84 -29.86 37.79
C LYS A 33 33.50 -30.53 38.15
N LYS A 34 33.56 -31.80 38.57
CA LYS A 34 32.49 -32.41 39.38
C LYS A 34 32.52 -31.79 40.78
N LYS A 35 31.41 -31.22 41.25
CA LYS A 35 30.86 -31.47 42.61
C LYS A 35 29.44 -30.90 42.74
N SER A 36 28.59 -31.76 43.30
CA SER A 36 27.16 -31.64 43.64
C SER A 36 26.60 -30.25 44.01
N VAL A 37 25.45 -29.90 43.42
CA VAL A 37 24.34 -29.25 44.13
C VAL A 37 23.01 -29.89 43.68
N THR A 38 22.30 -30.45 44.66
CA THR A 38 20.92 -30.99 44.70
C THR A 38 20.09 -31.14 43.41
N THR A 39 19.58 -32.36 43.25
CA THR A 39 18.41 -32.75 42.47
C THR A 39 17.21 -31.81 42.66
N LYS A 40 16.83 -31.08 41.60
CA LYS A 40 15.45 -30.63 41.38
C LYS A 40 14.94 -31.33 40.13
N ALA A 41 13.80 -31.99 40.23
CA ALA A 41 13.18 -32.64 39.10
C ALA A 41 12.76 -31.58 38.08
N LEU A 42 13.43 -31.54 36.91
CA LEU A 42 12.85 -30.89 35.74
C LEU A 42 11.68 -31.75 35.26
N THR A 43 10.48 -31.36 35.68
CA THR A 43 9.24 -31.82 35.05
C THR A 43 9.24 -31.51 33.55
N VAL A 44 8.57 -32.36 32.77
CA VAL A 44 8.57 -32.46 31.30
C VAL A 44 7.89 -31.27 30.57
N ARG A 45 7.97 -30.04 31.12
CA ARG A 45 7.37 -28.82 30.55
C ARG A 45 8.35 -27.94 29.78
N ASP A 46 9.66 -28.01 30.06
CA ASP A 46 10.65 -27.08 29.47
C ASP A 46 11.13 -27.45 28.05
N SER A 47 10.52 -28.44 27.38
CA SER A 47 11.00 -28.98 26.10
C SER A 47 10.05 -28.84 24.89
N LEU A 48 8.95 -28.09 25.01
CA LEU A 48 7.86 -28.12 24.01
C LEU A 48 7.41 -26.79 23.38
N VAL A 49 8.15 -25.68 23.59
CA VAL A 49 7.99 -24.45 22.77
C VAL A 49 9.37 -23.83 22.46
N GLY A 50 10.08 -24.42 21.51
CA GLY A 50 11.28 -23.81 20.92
C GLY A 50 10.94 -23.22 19.55
N ASP A 51 11.29 -21.95 19.31
CA ASP A 51 11.08 -21.27 18.04
C ASP A 51 11.74 -22.05 16.90
N VAL A 52 10.95 -22.52 15.94
CA VAL A 52 11.45 -23.17 14.74
C VAL A 52 11.92 -22.07 13.79
N THR A 53 13.20 -22.08 13.43
CA THR A 53 13.78 -21.08 12.52
C THR A 53 14.06 -21.68 11.14
N ALA A 54 14.12 -20.83 10.11
CA ALA A 54 14.53 -21.26 8.76
C ALA A 54 15.93 -21.92 8.76
N ASP A 55 16.86 -21.44 9.58
CA ASP A 55 18.20 -22.03 9.74
C ASP A 55 18.16 -23.42 10.41
N TYR A 56 17.29 -23.62 11.40
CA TYR A 56 17.04 -24.95 11.98
C TYR A 56 16.47 -25.91 10.94
N LEU A 57 15.43 -25.49 10.20
CA LEU A 57 14.83 -26.32 9.16
C LEU A 57 15.80 -26.62 8.01
N TYR A 58 16.60 -25.64 7.60
CA TYR A 58 17.65 -25.82 6.60
C TYR A 58 18.70 -26.84 7.05
N LYS A 59 19.20 -26.71 8.28
CA LYS A 59 20.16 -27.68 8.83
C LYS A 59 19.57 -29.09 8.91
N LYS A 60 18.36 -29.22 9.44
CA LYS A 60 17.70 -30.51 9.70
C LYS A 60 17.18 -31.22 8.45
N TYR A 61 16.60 -30.49 7.49
CA TYR A 61 15.92 -31.08 6.33
C TYR A 61 16.66 -30.90 5.00
N VAL A 62 17.60 -29.96 4.91
CA VAL A 62 18.36 -29.70 3.67
C VAL A 62 19.81 -30.21 3.78
N LEU A 63 20.50 -29.93 4.89
CA LEU A 63 21.90 -30.31 5.09
C LEU A 63 22.13 -31.70 5.74
N GLU A 64 21.16 -32.31 6.40
CA GLU A 64 21.40 -33.62 7.03
C GLU A 64 21.59 -34.74 5.97
N PRO A 65 22.66 -35.57 6.09
CA PRO A 65 23.04 -36.55 5.07
C PRO A 65 22.12 -37.79 5.02
N ARG A 66 21.13 -37.90 5.91
CA ARG A 66 20.19 -39.03 5.97
C ARG A 66 18.89 -38.81 5.19
N VAL A 67 18.63 -37.59 4.71
CA VAL A 67 17.40 -37.30 3.97
C VAL A 67 17.60 -37.69 2.50
N ASP A 68 16.94 -38.78 2.08
CA ASP A 68 16.92 -39.25 0.70
C ASP A 68 16.39 -38.14 -0.22
N PHE A 69 17.23 -37.79 -1.19
CA PHE A 69 17.01 -36.74 -2.18
C PHE A 69 15.67 -36.85 -2.93
N THR A 70 15.21 -38.08 -3.22
CA THR A 70 13.98 -38.32 -3.99
C THR A 70 12.71 -38.15 -3.17
N THR A 71 12.81 -38.32 -1.85
CA THR A 71 11.69 -38.11 -0.91
C THR A 71 11.74 -36.74 -0.24
N ALA A 72 12.92 -36.13 -0.09
CA ALA A 72 13.12 -34.79 0.48
C ALA A 72 12.42 -33.67 -0.31
N GLY A 73 12.28 -33.85 -1.63
CA GLY A 73 11.64 -32.88 -2.52
C GLY A 73 12.45 -31.62 -2.81
N ILE A 74 13.79 -31.67 -2.77
CA ILE A 74 14.62 -30.45 -2.92
C ILE A 74 14.32 -29.76 -4.29
N PRO A 75 14.03 -28.44 -4.32
CA PRO A 75 13.42 -27.80 -5.48
C PRO A 75 14.16 -27.94 -6.82
N GLY A 76 15.42 -27.48 -6.89
CA GLY A 76 16.27 -27.61 -8.08
C GLY A 76 16.72 -29.05 -8.40
N ALA A 77 16.32 -30.02 -7.58
CA ALA A 77 16.79 -31.40 -7.61
C ALA A 77 15.80 -32.34 -8.31
N ILE A 78 14.50 -32.21 -8.03
CA ILE A 78 13.43 -32.98 -8.70
C ILE A 78 13.47 -32.79 -10.22
N LEU A 79 13.75 -31.57 -10.69
CA LEU A 79 13.57 -31.17 -12.09
C LEU A 79 14.50 -31.85 -13.11
N TYR A 80 15.68 -32.33 -12.68
CA TYR A 80 16.69 -32.85 -13.63
C TYR A 80 17.47 -34.08 -13.15
N ALA A 81 17.69 -34.24 -11.84
CA ALA A 81 18.46 -35.38 -11.34
C ALA A 81 17.69 -36.71 -11.43
N ALA A 82 16.36 -36.66 -11.60
CA ALA A 82 15.53 -37.82 -11.88
C ALA A 82 15.90 -38.53 -13.20
N ASP A 83 16.48 -37.82 -14.17
CA ASP A 83 16.87 -38.39 -15.47
C ASP A 83 18.40 -38.56 -15.62
N ALA A 84 19.21 -37.60 -15.16
CA ALA A 84 20.67 -37.74 -15.20
C ALA A 84 21.17 -39.01 -14.48
N ALA A 85 20.56 -39.34 -13.33
CA ALA A 85 20.90 -40.55 -12.58
C ALA A 85 20.33 -41.86 -13.17
N LYS A 86 19.38 -41.79 -14.11
CA LYS A 86 18.90 -42.96 -14.89
C LYS A 86 19.75 -43.23 -16.12
N LEU A 87 20.35 -42.18 -16.70
CA LEU A 87 21.09 -42.25 -17.98
C LEU A 87 22.58 -42.62 -17.83
N GLY A 88 23.09 -42.77 -16.59
CA GLY A 88 24.47 -43.17 -16.33
C GLY A 88 25.52 -42.09 -16.64
N GLU A 89 25.09 -40.84 -16.76
CA GLU A 89 25.95 -39.71 -17.15
C GLU A 89 26.95 -39.37 -16.05
N ARG A 90 28.25 -39.43 -16.35
CA ARG A 90 29.33 -39.10 -15.38
C ARG A 90 29.78 -37.63 -15.41
N LYS A 91 29.43 -36.84 -16.44
CA LYS A 91 29.78 -35.41 -16.58
C LYS A 91 28.51 -34.56 -16.73
N VAL A 92 28.15 -33.81 -15.69
CA VAL A 92 26.89 -33.05 -15.61
C VAL A 92 27.13 -31.59 -15.23
N VAL A 93 26.42 -30.65 -15.85
CA VAL A 93 26.39 -29.23 -15.47
C VAL A 93 24.95 -28.80 -15.18
N LEU A 94 24.73 -28.18 -14.03
CA LEU A 94 23.47 -27.54 -13.64
C LEU A 94 23.62 -26.02 -13.73
N ILE A 95 22.72 -25.34 -14.43
CA ILE A 95 22.68 -23.88 -14.55
C ILE A 95 21.36 -23.36 -14.00
N GLY A 96 21.39 -22.33 -13.15
CA GLY A 96 20.19 -21.66 -12.69
C GLY A 96 20.39 -20.81 -11.43
N PRO A 97 19.32 -20.25 -10.86
CA PRO A 97 19.39 -19.35 -9.70
C PRO A 97 20.07 -19.98 -8.46
N GLU A 98 20.65 -19.12 -7.63
CA GLU A 98 21.36 -19.51 -6.39
C GLU A 98 20.39 -20.03 -5.31
N ASP A 99 19.30 -19.30 -5.05
CA ASP A 99 18.35 -19.54 -3.95
C ASP A 99 17.25 -20.59 -4.26
N ILE A 100 17.51 -21.53 -5.18
CA ILE A 100 16.63 -22.69 -5.44
C ILE A 100 17.26 -24.04 -5.05
N GLY A 101 18.45 -24.01 -4.43
CA GLY A 101 19.11 -25.19 -3.87
C GLY A 101 19.91 -26.04 -4.87
N LEU A 102 20.38 -25.46 -5.98
CA LEU A 102 21.16 -26.19 -7.00
C LEU A 102 22.51 -26.73 -6.48
N ASP A 103 23.19 -26.01 -5.57
CA ASP A 103 24.45 -26.46 -4.98
C ASP A 103 24.30 -27.78 -4.22
N ILE A 104 23.28 -27.86 -3.35
CA ILE A 104 22.92 -29.07 -2.59
C ILE A 104 22.51 -30.19 -3.54
N ALA A 105 21.81 -29.85 -4.63
CA ALA A 105 21.40 -30.82 -5.63
C ALA A 105 22.62 -31.46 -6.33
N ALA A 106 23.64 -30.66 -6.65
CA ALA A 106 24.88 -31.16 -7.26
C ALA A 106 25.76 -31.96 -6.30
N GLU A 107 25.87 -31.56 -5.04
CA GLU A 107 26.61 -32.34 -4.02
C GLU A 107 26.01 -33.74 -3.85
N LYS A 108 24.68 -33.83 -3.64
CA LYS A 108 23.98 -35.11 -3.52
C LYS A 108 23.98 -35.95 -4.80
N LEU A 109 23.94 -35.32 -5.98
CA LEU A 109 24.07 -36.03 -7.26
C LEU A 109 25.49 -36.59 -7.47
N ALA A 110 26.52 -35.83 -7.08
CA ALA A 110 27.92 -36.24 -7.19
C ALA A 110 28.22 -37.46 -6.29
N ASP A 111 27.72 -37.46 -5.05
CA ASP A 111 27.81 -38.60 -4.13
C ASP A 111 27.18 -39.87 -4.75
N ARG A 112 25.98 -39.75 -5.33
CA ARG A 112 25.27 -40.87 -5.96
C ARG A 112 26.02 -41.43 -7.18
N LEU A 113 26.60 -40.56 -8.00
CA LEU A 113 27.39 -40.93 -9.19
C LEU A 113 28.84 -41.32 -8.85
N LYS A 114 29.28 -41.15 -7.59
CA LYS A 114 30.66 -41.32 -7.12
C LYS A 114 31.66 -40.48 -7.94
N VAL A 115 31.33 -39.21 -8.13
CA VAL A 115 32.15 -38.20 -8.83
C VAL A 115 32.36 -36.97 -7.95
N SER A 116 33.17 -36.00 -8.39
CA SER A 116 33.38 -34.75 -7.64
C SER A 116 32.33 -33.69 -7.97
N SER A 117 31.86 -32.96 -6.95
CA SER A 117 31.01 -31.77 -7.11
C SER A 117 31.86 -30.48 -7.19
N TYR A 118 31.41 -29.51 -7.99
CA TYR A 118 32.08 -28.22 -8.17
C TYR A 118 31.07 -27.06 -8.26
N ILE A 119 31.27 -26.01 -7.46
CA ILE A 119 30.45 -24.79 -7.49
C ILE A 119 31.26 -23.67 -8.14
N LEU A 120 30.82 -23.17 -9.30
CA LEU A 120 31.52 -22.14 -10.06
C LEU A 120 31.15 -20.74 -9.53
N LYS A 121 32.15 -20.03 -8.96
CA LYS A 121 31.94 -18.75 -8.29
C LYS A 121 31.83 -17.58 -9.27
N ARG A 122 30.81 -16.74 -9.05
CA ARG A 122 30.40 -15.57 -9.85
C ARG A 122 31.48 -14.54 -10.20
N ASN A 123 32.57 -14.45 -9.42
CA ASN A 123 33.62 -13.43 -9.54
C ASN A 123 35.03 -14.05 -9.74
N ALA A 124 35.14 -15.14 -10.50
CA ALA A 124 36.45 -15.66 -10.88
C ALA A 124 37.06 -14.82 -12.03
N ASP A 125 38.38 -14.73 -12.10
CA ASP A 125 39.08 -14.10 -13.23
C ASP A 125 39.23 -15.08 -14.40
N ASP A 126 39.54 -14.58 -15.59
CA ASP A 126 39.66 -15.42 -16.79
C ASP A 126 40.77 -16.48 -16.67
N ALA A 127 41.79 -16.20 -15.86
CA ALA A 127 42.83 -17.16 -15.51
C ALA A 127 42.31 -18.31 -14.64
N ALA A 128 41.42 -18.04 -13.67
CA ALA A 128 40.70 -19.07 -12.94
C ALA A 128 39.72 -19.82 -13.84
N HIS A 129 38.96 -19.14 -14.70
CA HIS A 129 38.03 -19.78 -15.65
C HIS A 129 38.73 -20.83 -16.52
N LYS A 130 39.89 -20.49 -17.10
CA LYS A 130 40.68 -21.43 -17.90
C LYS A 130 41.15 -22.65 -17.10
N ARG A 131 41.66 -22.44 -15.88
CA ARG A 131 42.09 -23.52 -14.97
C ARG A 131 40.93 -24.43 -14.54
N TRP A 132 39.72 -23.88 -14.41
CA TRP A 132 38.52 -24.67 -14.11
C TRP A 132 38.12 -25.54 -15.30
N ALA A 133 38.11 -25.00 -16.52
CA ALA A 133 37.84 -25.79 -17.73
C ALA A 133 38.84 -26.94 -17.90
N GLU A 134 40.15 -26.65 -17.84
CA GLU A 134 41.22 -27.67 -17.92
C GLU A 134 41.06 -28.78 -16.87
N LYS A 135 40.63 -28.44 -15.64
CA LYS A 135 40.38 -29.39 -14.55
C LYS A 135 39.11 -30.24 -14.76
N LEU A 136 38.06 -29.69 -15.38
CA LEU A 136 36.81 -30.38 -15.65
C LEU A 136 36.93 -31.33 -16.85
N ASP A 137 37.63 -30.92 -17.92
CA ASP A 137 37.90 -31.79 -19.07
C ASP A 137 38.72 -33.03 -18.66
N ALA A 138 39.77 -32.84 -17.84
CA ALA A 138 40.65 -33.90 -17.36
C ALA A 138 40.01 -34.85 -16.31
N ALA A 139 38.80 -34.57 -15.83
CA ALA A 139 38.11 -35.43 -14.86
C ALA A 139 37.34 -36.57 -15.56
N GLU A 140 37.45 -37.80 -15.04
CA GLU A 140 36.61 -38.94 -15.51
C GLU A 140 35.11 -38.71 -15.30
N GLY A 141 34.75 -37.85 -14.35
CA GLY A 141 33.37 -37.47 -14.07
C GLY A 141 33.28 -36.33 -13.05
N PHE A 142 32.22 -35.54 -13.15
CA PHE A 142 31.93 -34.42 -12.27
C PHE A 142 30.44 -34.03 -12.31
N VAL A 143 30.00 -33.30 -11.28
CA VAL A 143 28.79 -32.47 -11.32
C VAL A 143 29.18 -31.03 -11.02
N ALA A 144 28.85 -30.08 -11.90
CA ALA A 144 29.17 -28.67 -11.74
C ALA A 144 27.91 -27.81 -11.64
N VAL A 145 27.95 -26.72 -10.85
CA VAL A 145 26.87 -25.72 -10.75
C VAL A 145 27.35 -24.35 -11.23
N CYS A 146 26.50 -23.65 -11.98
CA CYS A 146 26.73 -22.27 -12.40
C CYS A 146 25.47 -21.41 -12.19
N HIS A 147 25.63 -20.25 -11.54
CA HIS A 147 24.54 -19.28 -11.33
C HIS A 147 24.53 -18.11 -12.32
N LEU A 148 25.23 -18.26 -13.46
CA LEU A 148 25.31 -17.26 -14.52
C LEU A 148 24.79 -17.87 -15.83
N GLU A 149 23.91 -17.15 -16.52
CA GLU A 149 23.25 -17.61 -17.76
C GLU A 149 24.24 -17.87 -18.91
N ARG A 150 25.40 -17.21 -18.89
CA ARG A 150 26.53 -17.45 -19.78
C ARG A 150 27.81 -17.52 -18.96
N HIS A 151 28.59 -18.57 -19.16
CA HIS A 151 29.86 -18.77 -18.48
C HIS A 151 30.80 -19.56 -19.39
N ALA A 152 31.83 -18.91 -19.93
CA ALA A 152 32.67 -19.48 -21.00
C ALA A 152 33.35 -20.82 -20.64
N ALA A 153 33.56 -21.11 -19.35
CA ALA A 153 34.08 -22.39 -18.88
C ALA A 153 33.07 -23.56 -18.97
N VAL A 154 31.76 -23.28 -19.06
CA VAL A 154 30.73 -24.31 -19.22
C VAL A 154 30.64 -24.76 -20.67
N ASP A 155 30.69 -23.82 -21.62
CA ASP A 155 30.68 -24.09 -23.05
C ASP A 155 31.98 -24.80 -23.54
N ALA A 156 33.02 -24.82 -22.70
CA ALA A 156 34.30 -25.48 -22.98
C ALA A 156 34.38 -26.95 -22.55
N CYS A 157 33.47 -27.44 -21.69
CA CYS A 157 33.57 -28.78 -21.10
C CYS A 157 33.11 -29.88 -22.08
N SER A 158 34.07 -30.61 -22.65
CA SER A 158 33.81 -31.63 -23.66
C SER A 158 33.02 -32.84 -23.10
N GLY A 159 31.90 -33.17 -23.76
CA GLY A 159 31.05 -34.31 -23.42
C GLY A 159 30.25 -34.20 -22.11
N ALA A 160 30.16 -33.02 -21.51
CA ALA A 160 29.29 -32.78 -20.36
C ALA A 160 27.86 -32.45 -20.80
N LYS A 161 26.86 -32.97 -20.08
CA LYS A 161 25.45 -32.64 -20.35
C LYS A 161 24.98 -31.50 -19.45
N THR A 162 24.36 -30.50 -20.07
CA THR A 162 23.93 -29.27 -19.41
C THR A 162 22.41 -29.25 -19.20
N TYR A 163 21.99 -29.03 -17.97
CA TYR A 163 20.61 -28.83 -17.56
C TYR A 163 20.45 -27.38 -17.07
N ARG A 164 19.45 -26.63 -17.58
CA ARG A 164 19.28 -25.19 -17.30
C ARG A 164 17.88 -24.87 -16.80
N ILE A 165 17.82 -24.25 -15.61
CA ILE A 165 16.64 -23.57 -15.08
C ILE A 165 16.70 -22.10 -15.49
N ASP A 166 15.59 -21.64 -16.04
CA ASP A 166 15.35 -20.25 -16.44
C ASP A 166 13.98 -19.85 -15.88
N LEU A 167 13.95 -18.98 -14.87
CA LEU A 167 12.71 -18.55 -14.20
C LEU A 167 11.89 -17.55 -15.01
N GLN A 168 12.42 -17.02 -16.13
CA GLN A 168 11.64 -16.21 -17.07
C GLN A 168 10.64 -17.07 -17.86
N ARG A 169 10.89 -18.38 -17.96
CA ARG A 169 9.97 -19.32 -18.59
C ARG A 169 8.92 -19.84 -17.61
N ASP A 170 7.66 -19.76 -18.03
CA ASP A 170 6.50 -20.19 -17.24
C ASP A 170 6.51 -21.67 -16.86
N ASP A 171 7.00 -22.54 -17.73
CA ASP A 171 7.09 -23.99 -17.50
C ASP A 171 8.10 -24.32 -16.40
N HIS A 172 9.31 -23.77 -16.51
CA HIS A 172 10.35 -23.86 -15.48
C HIS A 172 9.91 -23.24 -14.15
N ARG A 173 9.29 -22.04 -14.18
CA ARG A 173 8.80 -21.36 -12.97
C ARG A 173 7.75 -22.20 -12.25
N LYS A 174 6.75 -22.72 -12.97
CA LYS A 174 5.72 -23.64 -12.42
C LYS A 174 6.33 -24.91 -11.86
N ALA A 175 7.32 -25.49 -12.53
CA ALA A 175 7.93 -26.74 -12.10
C ALA A 175 8.80 -26.57 -10.84
N VAL A 176 9.60 -25.48 -10.73
CA VAL A 176 10.32 -25.15 -9.47
C VAL A 176 9.33 -24.89 -8.35
N HIS A 177 8.23 -24.20 -8.64
CA HIS A 177 7.19 -23.87 -7.67
C HIS A 177 6.47 -25.11 -7.12
N GLN A 178 5.99 -26.02 -7.98
CA GLN A 178 5.46 -27.33 -7.58
C GLN A 178 6.45 -28.15 -6.75
N SER A 179 7.74 -28.07 -7.08
CA SER A 179 8.82 -28.71 -6.32
C SER A 179 8.94 -28.13 -4.89
N MET A 180 8.77 -26.81 -4.73
CA MET A 180 8.70 -26.15 -3.42
C MET A 180 7.45 -26.54 -2.61
N GLU A 181 6.30 -26.72 -3.27
CA GLU A 181 5.08 -27.22 -2.62
C GLU A 181 5.26 -28.65 -2.08
N LEU A 182 5.88 -29.54 -2.88
CA LEU A 182 6.18 -30.91 -2.47
C LEU A 182 7.20 -30.96 -1.32
N PHE A 183 8.25 -30.14 -1.37
CA PHE A 183 9.21 -29.94 -0.28
C PHE A 183 8.49 -29.56 1.03
N ALA A 184 7.58 -28.59 0.93
CA ALA A 184 6.79 -28.10 2.07
C ALA A 184 5.86 -29.17 2.65
N GLU A 185 5.11 -29.90 1.81
CA GLU A 185 4.30 -31.02 2.27
C GLU A 185 5.13 -32.07 3.02
N HIS A 186 6.30 -32.44 2.47
CA HIS A 186 7.20 -33.42 3.09
C HIS A 186 7.69 -32.95 4.46
N LEU A 187 8.17 -31.70 4.55
CA LEU A 187 8.68 -31.11 5.78
C LEU A 187 7.57 -31.02 6.86
N LEU A 188 6.36 -30.60 6.51
CA LEU A 188 5.23 -30.54 7.46
C LEU A 188 4.81 -31.92 7.96
N ARG A 189 4.79 -32.96 7.10
CA ARG A 189 4.61 -34.36 7.52
C ARG A 189 5.71 -34.78 8.50
N ALA A 190 6.96 -34.45 8.22
CA ALA A 190 8.11 -34.84 9.04
C ALA A 190 8.20 -34.11 10.40
N GLU A 191 7.56 -32.95 10.56
CA GLU A 191 7.39 -32.26 11.86
C GLU A 191 6.05 -32.61 12.57
N ASN A 192 5.30 -33.60 12.04
CA ASN A 192 3.97 -34.02 12.50
C ASN A 192 2.93 -32.89 12.59
N ILE A 193 3.00 -31.92 11.68
CA ILE A 193 2.04 -30.81 11.62
C ILE A 193 0.89 -31.18 10.66
N PRO A 194 -0.38 -31.18 11.09
CA PRO A 194 -1.51 -31.36 10.19
C PRO A 194 -1.65 -30.13 9.27
N PHE A 195 -1.93 -30.37 7.99
CA PHE A 195 -2.15 -29.34 6.97
C PHE A 195 -3.14 -29.83 5.91
N ILE A 196 -3.77 -28.88 5.21
CA ILE A 196 -4.55 -29.14 3.99
C ILE A 196 -3.66 -28.82 2.78
N ARG A 197 -3.67 -29.65 1.72
CA ARG A 197 -2.87 -29.40 0.51
C ARG A 197 -3.09 -27.99 -0.06
N GLY A 198 -4.35 -27.56 -0.22
CA GLY A 198 -4.67 -26.22 -0.70
C GLY A 198 -4.17 -25.08 0.20
N GLU A 199 -3.97 -25.31 1.50
CA GLU A 199 -3.37 -24.33 2.41
C GLU A 199 -1.87 -24.16 2.11
N VAL A 200 -1.14 -25.27 1.88
CA VAL A 200 0.28 -25.23 1.47
C VAL A 200 0.46 -24.55 0.11
N GLN A 201 -0.43 -24.86 -0.85
CA GLN A 201 -0.44 -24.22 -2.16
C GLN A 201 -0.79 -22.73 -2.08
N SER A 202 -1.70 -22.32 -1.19
CA SER A 202 -2.00 -20.91 -0.95
C SER A 202 -0.84 -20.15 -0.28
N MET A 203 -0.11 -20.80 0.64
CA MET A 203 1.06 -20.22 1.31
C MET A 203 2.27 -20.02 0.37
N ILE A 204 2.45 -20.91 -0.61
CA ILE A 204 3.64 -20.93 -1.49
C ILE A 204 3.31 -20.31 -2.87
N GLY A 205 2.08 -20.46 -3.35
CA GLY A 205 1.50 -19.88 -4.57
C GLY A 205 2.00 -18.48 -4.95
N PRO A 206 1.87 -17.46 -4.07
CA PRO A 206 2.25 -16.09 -4.38
C PRO A 206 3.76 -15.79 -4.26
N VAL A 207 4.60 -16.77 -3.88
CA VAL A 207 6.02 -16.57 -3.58
C VAL A 207 6.88 -16.82 -4.81
N PHE A 208 7.73 -15.86 -5.18
CA PHE A 208 8.73 -16.09 -6.24
C PHE A 208 9.69 -17.23 -5.82
N PRO A 209 10.03 -18.21 -6.69
CA PRO A 209 10.62 -19.46 -6.23
C PRO A 209 11.97 -19.28 -5.50
N SER A 210 11.92 -19.37 -4.17
CA SER A 210 13.05 -19.16 -3.24
C SER A 210 12.95 -20.16 -2.09
N LEU A 211 13.99 -21.00 -1.94
CA LEU A 211 14.07 -21.99 -0.87
C LEU A 211 14.14 -21.31 0.49
N THR A 212 14.87 -20.19 0.59
CA THR A 212 14.96 -19.39 1.81
C THR A 212 13.61 -18.78 2.22
N ALA A 213 12.82 -18.28 1.26
CA ALA A 213 11.49 -17.74 1.53
C ALA A 213 10.52 -18.84 2.01
N VAL A 214 10.48 -19.99 1.32
CA VAL A 214 9.62 -21.13 1.67
C VAL A 214 9.97 -21.68 3.05
N LEU A 215 11.25 -21.89 3.36
CA LEU A 215 11.70 -22.32 4.69
C LEU A 215 11.33 -21.32 5.81
N THR A 216 11.30 -20.02 5.50
CA THR A 216 10.89 -18.98 6.47
C THR A 216 9.39 -19.01 6.74
N ILE A 217 8.57 -19.20 5.70
CA ILE A 217 7.12 -19.36 5.83
C ILE A 217 6.79 -20.63 6.62
N LEU A 218 7.45 -21.76 6.31
CA LEU A 218 7.25 -23.03 7.02
C LEU A 218 7.68 -22.95 8.49
N ALA A 219 8.83 -22.34 8.78
CA ALA A 219 9.29 -22.10 10.14
C ALA A 219 8.25 -21.35 10.99
N SER A 220 7.66 -20.30 10.41
CA SER A 220 6.60 -19.51 11.04
C SER A 220 5.31 -20.32 11.21
N TYR A 221 4.89 -21.06 10.19
CA TYR A 221 3.69 -21.89 10.21
C TYR A 221 3.77 -23.02 11.25
N ILE A 222 4.90 -23.73 11.33
CA ILE A 222 5.15 -24.80 12.30
C ILE A 222 5.16 -24.25 13.73
N THR A 223 5.80 -23.10 13.94
CA THR A 223 5.84 -22.44 15.26
C THR A 223 4.42 -22.04 15.70
N ARG A 224 3.64 -21.43 14.80
CA ARG A 224 2.22 -21.09 15.06
C ARG A 224 1.38 -22.33 15.37
N LYS A 225 1.48 -23.41 14.57
CA LYS A 225 0.71 -24.64 14.81
C LYS A 225 1.05 -25.33 16.12
N ARG A 226 2.31 -25.23 16.58
CA ARG A 226 2.74 -25.71 17.91
C ARG A 226 2.15 -24.87 19.05
N GLN A 227 2.05 -23.54 18.87
CA GLN A 227 1.40 -22.64 19.83
C GLN A 227 -0.12 -22.87 19.88
N GLU A 228 -0.80 -22.94 18.72
CA GLU A 228 -2.24 -23.26 18.63
C GLU A 228 -2.59 -24.58 19.34
N ALA A 229 -1.76 -25.62 19.19
CA ALA A 229 -1.94 -26.91 19.89
C ALA A 229 -1.68 -26.83 21.40
N ALA A 230 -0.79 -25.94 21.86
CA ALA A 230 -0.56 -25.69 23.27
C ALA A 230 -1.73 -24.89 23.90
N ASP A 231 -2.18 -23.83 23.23
CA ASP A 231 -3.26 -22.95 23.70
C ASP A 231 -4.63 -23.65 23.69
N SER A 232 -4.88 -24.55 22.73
CA SER A 232 -6.09 -25.39 22.71
C SER A 232 -6.20 -26.26 23.97
N ASN A 233 -5.07 -26.80 24.46
CA ASN A 233 -4.99 -27.57 25.70
C ASN A 233 -5.14 -26.70 26.97
N VAL A 234 -4.99 -25.37 26.87
CA VAL A 234 -5.24 -24.43 27.98
C VAL A 234 -6.70 -23.98 27.99
N SER A 235 -7.25 -23.62 26.82
CA SER A 235 -8.63 -23.13 26.62
C SER A 235 -9.70 -24.15 27.01
N ALA A 236 -9.42 -25.45 26.81
CA ALA A 236 -10.29 -26.54 27.26
C ALA A 236 -10.44 -26.63 28.80
N LYS A 237 -9.67 -25.85 29.57
CA LYS A 237 -9.67 -25.84 31.04
C LYS A 237 -10.26 -24.57 31.67
N THR A 238 -10.70 -23.61 30.85
CA THR A 238 -11.18 -22.29 31.31
C THR A 238 -12.63 -22.02 30.92
N ARG A 239 -13.36 -23.03 30.40
CA ARG A 239 -14.74 -22.88 29.87
C ARG A 239 -15.86 -23.30 30.81
N ASP A 240 -15.55 -23.80 32.00
CA ASP A 240 -16.57 -24.15 33.01
C ASP A 240 -17.02 -22.93 33.85
N ASP A 241 -16.25 -21.84 33.86
CA ASP A 241 -16.49 -20.65 34.69
C ASP A 241 -16.86 -19.41 33.84
N ALA A 242 -18.16 -19.07 33.82
CA ALA A 242 -18.81 -17.77 33.53
C ALA A 242 -19.78 -17.72 32.32
N ALA A 243 -21.08 -17.62 32.63
CA ALA A 243 -22.11 -17.15 31.69
C ALA A 243 -23.31 -16.53 32.45
N SER A 244 -23.54 -15.21 32.33
CA SER A 244 -24.84 -14.54 32.61
C SER A 244 -24.85 -13.03 32.29
N ALA A 245 -26.01 -12.52 31.83
CA ALA A 245 -26.52 -11.12 31.91
C ALA A 245 -26.10 -10.03 30.87
N ASP A 246 -26.67 -10.16 29.67
CA ASP A 246 -27.65 -9.30 28.94
C ASP A 246 -27.90 -7.76 29.14
N ASP A 247 -28.28 -7.17 27.99
CA ASP A 247 -29.06 -5.95 27.55
C ASP A 247 -29.00 -4.52 28.17
N GLY A 248 -29.27 -3.53 27.31
CA GLY A 248 -29.95 -2.27 27.64
C GLY A 248 -29.50 -1.00 26.87
N SER A 249 -30.31 -0.45 25.96
CA SER A 249 -30.10 0.89 25.35
C SER A 249 -31.42 1.60 24.93
N PRO A 250 -31.61 2.91 25.21
CA PRO A 250 -32.75 3.71 24.73
C PRO A 250 -32.38 4.84 23.73
N PRO A 251 -33.33 5.36 22.93
CA PRO A 251 -33.10 6.41 21.91
C PRO A 251 -33.65 7.81 22.29
N ALA A 252 -33.27 8.83 21.50
CA ALA A 252 -33.79 10.22 21.52
C ALA A 252 -33.52 10.87 20.14
N GLU A 253 -34.10 12.00 19.73
CA GLU A 253 -35.43 12.63 19.89
C GLU A 253 -35.50 13.73 18.79
N VAL A 254 -36.66 14.02 18.17
CA VAL A 254 -36.74 14.86 16.94
C VAL A 254 -37.36 16.23 17.21
N ALA A 255 -36.67 17.31 16.80
CA ALA A 255 -37.11 18.69 16.96
C ALA A 255 -38.11 19.15 15.88
N LYS A 256 -38.89 20.21 16.19
CA LYS A 256 -40.05 20.67 15.41
C LYS A 256 -39.69 21.73 14.34
N PRO A 257 -40.40 21.78 13.19
CA PRO A 257 -40.09 22.71 12.09
C PRO A 257 -40.69 24.11 12.28
N THR A 258 -39.95 25.14 11.82
CA THR A 258 -40.40 26.54 11.75
C THR A 258 -40.89 26.96 10.36
N ARG A 259 -42.02 27.68 10.36
CA ARG A 259 -43.02 27.93 9.30
C ARG A 259 -42.65 28.42 7.87
N ASN A 260 -41.40 28.49 7.43
CA ASN A 260 -41.04 29.04 6.10
C ASN A 260 -40.48 28.01 5.09
N SER A 261 -40.58 26.71 5.36
CA SER A 261 -39.83 25.66 4.65
C SER A 261 -40.10 25.48 3.14
N ASN A 262 -41.13 26.09 2.55
CA ASN A 262 -41.47 25.87 1.14
C ASN A 262 -40.69 26.74 0.15
N GLU A 263 -40.41 28.02 0.45
CA GLU A 263 -39.81 28.93 -0.53
C GLU A 263 -38.36 28.54 -0.87
N THR A 264 -37.56 28.18 0.14
CA THR A 264 -36.20 27.67 -0.08
C THR A 264 -36.23 26.39 -0.92
N GLY A 265 -37.18 25.47 -0.65
CA GLY A 265 -37.36 24.23 -1.41
C GLY A 265 -37.79 24.45 -2.87
N GLU A 266 -38.76 25.34 -3.12
CA GLU A 266 -39.21 25.72 -4.46
C GLU A 266 -38.08 26.36 -5.28
N LEU A 267 -37.30 27.25 -4.65
CA LEU A 267 -36.16 27.90 -5.30
C LEU A 267 -35.06 26.90 -5.65
N LEU A 268 -34.75 25.96 -4.74
CA LEU A 268 -33.81 24.88 -4.99
C LEU A 268 -34.26 23.96 -6.13
N SER A 269 -35.55 23.60 -6.19
CA SER A 269 -36.10 22.79 -7.30
C SER A 269 -35.88 23.49 -8.64
N LEU A 270 -36.23 24.78 -8.74
CA LEU A 270 -36.06 25.56 -9.99
C LEU A 270 -34.59 25.67 -10.43
N ILE A 271 -33.65 25.81 -9.49
CA ILE A 271 -32.22 25.81 -9.81
C ILE A 271 -31.76 24.41 -10.23
N SER A 272 -32.21 23.35 -9.54
CA SER A 272 -31.89 21.95 -9.88
C SER A 272 -32.39 21.60 -11.29
N GLU A 273 -33.65 21.90 -11.60
CA GLU A 273 -34.24 21.73 -12.94
C GLU A 273 -33.49 22.51 -14.02
N THR A 274 -32.99 23.71 -13.69
CA THR A 274 -32.17 24.52 -14.61
C THR A 274 -30.83 23.85 -14.92
N PHE A 275 -30.20 23.20 -13.94
CA PHE A 275 -29.01 22.39 -14.17
C PHE A 275 -29.32 21.15 -15.02
N ASP A 276 -30.33 20.37 -14.65
CA ASP A 276 -30.70 19.13 -15.35
C ASP A 276 -31.19 19.38 -16.79
N ARG A 277 -31.83 20.53 -17.07
CA ARG A 277 -32.21 20.96 -18.42
C ARG A 277 -31.01 21.12 -19.35
N HIS A 278 -29.89 21.63 -18.84
CA HIS A 278 -28.75 22.09 -19.64
C HIS A 278 -27.49 21.24 -19.55
N ALA A 279 -27.38 20.37 -18.55
CA ALA A 279 -26.22 19.50 -18.36
C ALA A 279 -26.64 18.09 -17.93
N VAL A 280 -25.99 17.08 -18.51
CA VAL A 280 -26.09 15.70 -18.04
C VAL A 280 -25.27 15.55 -16.77
N LEU A 281 -25.92 15.16 -15.68
CA LEU A 281 -25.36 15.11 -14.33
C LEU A 281 -25.65 13.77 -13.67
N GLN A 282 -24.79 13.33 -12.74
CA GLN A 282 -25.10 12.14 -11.93
C GLN A 282 -26.29 12.44 -11.01
N LYS A 283 -27.04 11.39 -10.65
CA LYS A 283 -28.25 11.50 -9.83
C LYS A 283 -28.00 12.33 -8.56
N GLY A 284 -28.75 13.42 -8.40
CA GLY A 284 -28.69 14.32 -7.24
C GLY A 284 -27.62 15.41 -7.30
N TYR A 285 -26.72 15.42 -8.28
CA TYR A 285 -25.70 16.48 -8.41
C TYR A 285 -26.33 17.86 -8.62
N SER A 286 -27.37 17.97 -9.44
CA SER A 286 -28.12 19.21 -9.66
C SER A 286 -28.68 19.79 -8.37
N SER A 287 -29.16 18.94 -7.47
CA SER A 287 -29.67 19.31 -6.15
C SER A 287 -28.57 19.89 -5.24
N ILE A 288 -27.36 19.30 -5.24
CA ILE A 288 -26.23 19.86 -4.49
C ILE A 288 -25.68 21.14 -5.15
N LEU A 289 -25.67 21.22 -6.49
CA LEU A 289 -25.30 22.44 -7.21
C LEU A 289 -26.28 23.60 -6.94
N ALA A 290 -27.57 23.31 -6.76
CA ALA A 290 -28.56 24.29 -6.34
C ALA A 290 -28.28 24.85 -4.94
N LEU A 291 -27.97 23.97 -3.98
CA LEU A 291 -27.57 24.36 -2.62
C LEU A 291 -26.25 25.15 -2.61
N VAL A 292 -25.30 24.79 -3.47
CA VAL A 292 -24.06 25.54 -3.69
C VAL A 292 -24.33 26.96 -4.20
N VAL A 293 -25.25 27.13 -5.17
CA VAL A 293 -25.65 28.44 -5.66
C VAL A 293 -26.27 29.27 -4.54
N LEU A 294 -27.21 28.71 -3.76
CA LEU A 294 -27.80 29.42 -2.62
C LEU A 294 -26.78 29.73 -1.52
N HIS A 295 -25.84 28.82 -1.23
CA HIS A 295 -24.72 29.06 -0.32
C HIS A 295 -23.85 30.24 -0.77
N PHE A 296 -23.66 30.45 -2.08
CA PHE A 296 -22.89 31.61 -2.53
C PHE A 296 -23.59 32.94 -2.25
N TRP A 297 -24.93 32.98 -2.32
CA TRP A 297 -25.72 34.15 -1.91
C TRP A 297 -25.80 34.32 -0.39
N ALA A 298 -25.96 33.22 0.36
CA ALA A 298 -26.00 33.19 1.82
C ALA A 298 -24.62 33.08 2.49
N PHE A 299 -23.53 33.27 1.74
CA PHE A 299 -22.15 32.95 2.13
C PHE A 299 -21.72 33.57 3.47
N GLU A 300 -22.23 34.76 3.79
CA GLU A 300 -21.92 35.47 5.05
C GLU A 300 -22.56 34.87 6.30
N ALA A 301 -23.47 33.90 6.16
CA ALA A 301 -24.00 33.13 7.29
C ALA A 301 -23.01 32.07 7.79
N ALA A 302 -22.23 31.48 6.88
CA ALA A 302 -21.39 30.32 7.13
C ALA A 302 -20.06 30.66 7.83
N GLN A 303 -19.46 29.65 8.49
CA GLN A 303 -18.07 29.70 8.99
C GLN A 303 -17.06 29.14 7.99
N THR A 304 -17.54 28.27 7.09
CA THR A 304 -16.76 27.57 6.07
C THR A 304 -17.37 27.83 4.69
N SER A 305 -16.63 27.53 3.63
CA SER A 305 -17.20 27.43 2.30
C SER A 305 -16.59 26.25 1.57
N PRO A 306 -17.36 25.23 1.18
CA PRO A 306 -16.88 24.19 0.29
C PRO A 306 -16.37 24.79 -1.02
N ILE A 307 -15.52 24.02 -1.70
CA ILE A 307 -15.07 24.31 -3.07
C ILE A 307 -15.68 23.24 -3.98
N PRO A 308 -16.77 23.54 -4.70
CA PRO A 308 -17.27 22.68 -5.77
C PRO A 308 -16.19 22.48 -6.83
N VAL A 309 -15.91 21.21 -7.17
CA VAL A 309 -14.98 20.84 -8.23
C VAL A 309 -15.73 20.04 -9.29
N LEU A 310 -15.94 20.66 -10.45
CA LEU A 310 -16.40 19.99 -11.67
C LEU A 310 -15.21 19.23 -12.24
N GLN A 311 -15.23 17.90 -12.13
CA GLN A 311 -14.08 17.04 -12.44
C GLN A 311 -14.43 16.07 -13.57
N SER A 312 -13.55 15.90 -14.55
CA SER A 312 -13.68 14.82 -15.53
C SER A 312 -12.34 14.18 -15.89
N PHE A 313 -12.36 12.94 -16.36
CA PHE A 313 -11.15 12.25 -16.86
C PHE A 313 -10.75 12.70 -18.28
N VAL A 314 -11.71 13.16 -19.07
CA VAL A 314 -11.52 13.58 -20.47
C VAL A 314 -12.16 14.95 -20.74
N PRO A 315 -11.79 15.64 -21.83
CA PRO A 315 -12.52 16.82 -22.33
C PRO A 315 -13.97 16.51 -22.72
N GLU A 316 -14.75 17.59 -22.90
CA GLU A 316 -16.12 17.57 -23.48
C GLU A 316 -17.23 16.96 -22.58
N CYS A 317 -16.98 16.80 -21.28
CA CYS A 317 -17.98 16.35 -20.29
C CYS A 317 -18.92 17.46 -19.77
N GLY A 318 -19.22 18.52 -20.54
CA GLY A 318 -20.16 19.58 -20.12
C GLY A 318 -19.73 20.51 -18.96
N LYS A 319 -18.51 20.36 -18.42
CA LYS A 319 -18.01 21.16 -17.27
C LYS A 319 -18.19 22.67 -17.43
N SER A 320 -17.77 23.24 -18.56
CA SER A 320 -17.85 24.68 -18.80
C SER A 320 -19.31 25.17 -18.91
N THR A 321 -20.26 24.33 -19.35
CA THR A 321 -21.70 24.65 -19.33
C THR A 321 -22.23 24.76 -17.90
N VAL A 322 -21.86 23.82 -17.01
CA VAL A 322 -22.21 23.91 -15.59
C VAL A 322 -21.54 25.10 -14.91
N LEU A 323 -20.28 25.39 -15.26
CA LEU A 323 -19.57 26.58 -14.76
C LEU A 323 -20.22 27.88 -15.26
N GLU A 324 -20.75 27.92 -16.48
CA GLU A 324 -21.50 29.05 -17.03
C GLU A 324 -22.85 29.25 -16.31
N LEU A 325 -23.59 28.18 -16.02
CA LEU A 325 -24.81 28.26 -15.20
C LEU A 325 -24.52 28.81 -13.80
N ILE A 326 -23.49 28.28 -13.13
CA ILE A 326 -23.04 28.83 -11.84
C ILE A 326 -22.64 30.30 -12.00
N THR A 327 -21.92 30.67 -13.06
CA THR A 327 -21.56 32.07 -13.35
C THR A 327 -22.80 32.97 -13.43
N LYS A 328 -23.84 32.56 -14.16
CA LYS A 328 -25.06 33.36 -14.36
C LYS A 328 -25.96 33.41 -13.11
N LEU A 329 -25.89 32.40 -12.23
CA LEU A 329 -26.73 32.28 -11.04
C LEU A 329 -26.08 32.75 -9.73
N SER A 330 -24.78 33.06 -9.71
CA SER A 330 -24.03 33.41 -8.49
C SER A 330 -23.88 34.93 -8.26
N PRO A 331 -23.66 35.39 -7.01
CA PRO A 331 -23.36 36.78 -6.72
C PRO A 331 -21.98 37.19 -7.22
N ARG A 332 -21.91 38.37 -7.86
CA ARG A 332 -20.69 39.10 -8.26
C ARG A 332 -19.62 38.18 -8.91
N PRO A 333 -19.98 37.38 -9.93
CA PRO A 333 -19.12 36.33 -10.47
C PRO A 333 -17.89 36.91 -11.18
N LYS A 334 -16.75 36.21 -11.07
CA LYS A 334 -15.49 36.52 -11.75
C LYS A 334 -14.83 35.24 -12.28
N PRO A 335 -15.01 34.92 -13.57
CA PRO A 335 -14.16 33.97 -14.28
C PRO A 335 -12.70 34.41 -14.23
N THR A 336 -11.78 33.49 -13.93
CA THR A 336 -10.39 33.83 -13.55
C THR A 336 -9.33 33.54 -14.61
N PHE A 337 -9.70 33.40 -15.88
CA PHE A 337 -8.77 33.09 -16.96
C PHE A 337 -7.64 34.12 -17.04
N GLY A 338 -6.38 33.66 -17.06
CA GLY A 338 -5.19 34.52 -17.16
C GLY A 338 -4.85 35.40 -15.95
N LEU A 339 -5.59 35.35 -14.82
CA LEU A 339 -5.35 36.26 -13.69
C LEU A 339 -4.06 35.99 -12.91
N THR A 340 -3.45 37.05 -12.40
CA THR A 340 -2.27 37.00 -11.51
C THR A 340 -2.67 36.72 -10.06
N GLY A 341 -1.75 36.18 -9.25
CA GLY A 341 -1.95 35.96 -7.82
C GLY A 341 -2.47 37.22 -7.08
N PRO A 342 -1.78 38.37 -7.17
CA PRO A 342 -2.24 39.64 -6.57
C PRO A 342 -3.69 40.01 -6.93
N THR A 343 -4.06 39.93 -8.21
CA THR A 343 -5.42 40.24 -8.68
C THR A 343 -6.45 39.30 -8.05
N LEU A 344 -6.12 38.01 -7.90
CA LEU A 344 -7.03 37.03 -7.26
C LEU A 344 -7.22 37.29 -5.76
N PHE A 345 -6.18 37.74 -5.05
CA PHE A 345 -6.32 38.14 -3.65
C PHE A 345 -7.18 39.41 -3.50
N GLU A 346 -7.06 40.38 -4.43
CA GLU A 346 -7.89 41.57 -4.45
C GLU A 346 -9.37 41.25 -4.73
N LEU A 347 -9.64 40.38 -5.71
CA LEU A 347 -11.02 39.95 -6.00
C LEU A 347 -11.63 39.12 -4.85
N ALA A 348 -10.86 38.20 -4.24
CA ALA A 348 -11.31 37.43 -3.08
C ALA A 348 -11.62 38.35 -1.88
N ASN A 349 -10.75 39.31 -1.60
CA ASN A 349 -10.92 40.26 -0.49
C ASN A 349 -12.11 41.21 -0.72
N ALA A 350 -12.49 41.48 -1.97
CA ALA A 350 -13.67 42.25 -2.34
C ALA A 350 -14.99 41.43 -2.34
N GLY A 351 -14.94 40.14 -1.98
CA GLY A 351 -16.11 39.26 -1.88
C GLY A 351 -16.65 38.75 -3.22
N HIS A 352 -15.80 38.58 -4.24
CA HIS A 352 -16.21 38.00 -5.51
C HIS A 352 -16.31 36.46 -5.47
N THR A 353 -17.31 35.91 -6.17
CA THR A 353 -17.35 34.48 -6.51
C THR A 353 -16.34 34.20 -7.61
N LEU A 354 -15.28 33.43 -7.29
CA LEU A 354 -14.20 33.14 -8.24
C LEU A 354 -14.45 31.82 -8.98
N LEU A 355 -14.44 31.86 -10.32
CA LEU A 355 -14.69 30.68 -11.15
C LEU A 355 -13.44 30.35 -11.97
N PHE A 356 -12.82 29.22 -11.66
CA PHE A 356 -11.61 28.72 -12.30
C PHE A 356 -11.97 27.66 -13.33
N ASP A 357 -11.99 28.01 -14.62
CA ASP A 357 -11.91 27.01 -15.69
C ASP A 357 -10.46 26.58 -15.93
N GLU A 358 -10.24 25.43 -16.56
CA GLU A 358 -8.92 24.83 -16.83
C GLU A 358 -8.03 24.71 -15.57
N GLY A 359 -8.63 24.33 -14.43
CA GLY A 359 -7.97 24.30 -13.11
C GLY A 359 -6.69 23.47 -13.04
N ASP A 360 -6.51 22.50 -13.93
CA ASP A 360 -5.27 21.71 -14.10
C ASP A 360 -4.07 22.55 -14.57
N MET A 361 -4.28 23.59 -15.41
CA MET A 361 -3.24 24.56 -15.75
C MET A 361 -2.87 25.49 -14.58
N PHE A 362 -3.81 25.74 -13.67
CA PHE A 362 -3.63 26.66 -12.55
C PHE A 362 -2.99 25.98 -11.32
N LEU A 363 -3.45 24.78 -10.95
CA LEU A 363 -3.03 24.08 -9.74
C LEU A 363 -1.63 23.48 -9.84
N SER A 364 -1.17 23.14 -11.05
CA SER A 364 0.08 22.40 -11.29
C SER A 364 1.38 23.18 -10.99
N ASN A 365 1.35 24.52 -10.90
CA ASN A 365 2.58 25.34 -10.81
C ASN A 365 2.49 26.60 -9.92
N LYS A 366 1.46 26.78 -9.08
CA LYS A 366 1.25 28.05 -8.33
C LYS A 366 0.94 27.86 -6.84
N ASN A 367 1.97 27.90 -6.00
CA ASN A 367 1.86 27.92 -4.52
C ASN A 367 0.86 28.98 -4.01
N ASP A 368 0.79 30.13 -4.67
CA ASP A 368 -0.13 31.22 -4.34
C ASP A 368 -1.61 30.85 -4.45
N LEU A 369 -1.98 29.98 -5.40
CA LEU A 369 -3.36 29.52 -5.57
C LEU A 369 -3.71 28.46 -4.52
N ILE A 370 -2.78 27.54 -4.25
CA ILE A 370 -2.93 26.57 -3.17
C ILE A 370 -3.12 27.29 -1.82
N ALA A 371 -2.42 28.41 -1.59
CA ALA A 371 -2.66 29.28 -0.44
C ALA A 371 -4.05 29.93 -0.47
N LEU A 372 -4.48 30.52 -1.60
CA LEU A 372 -5.82 31.12 -1.77
C LEU A 372 -6.94 30.14 -1.39
N PHE A 373 -6.89 28.90 -1.90
CA PHE A 373 -7.92 27.90 -1.60
C PHE A 373 -7.82 27.37 -0.17
N ASN A 374 -6.62 27.03 0.32
CA ASN A 374 -6.46 26.43 1.65
C ASN A 374 -6.82 27.38 2.79
N VAL A 375 -6.47 28.66 2.65
CA VAL A 375 -6.77 29.73 3.62
C VAL A 375 -8.21 30.20 3.46
N GLY A 376 -8.67 30.37 2.22
CA GLY A 376 -10.00 30.87 1.88
C GLY A 376 -11.16 29.92 2.13
N PHE A 377 -10.94 28.81 2.86
CA PHE A 377 -11.95 27.81 3.24
C PHE A 377 -12.70 28.18 4.53
N LYS A 378 -12.06 28.85 5.49
CA LYS A 378 -12.70 29.28 6.76
C LYS A 378 -12.72 30.80 6.88
N ARG A 379 -13.80 31.34 7.46
CA ARG A 379 -14.03 32.78 7.68
C ARG A 379 -12.91 33.45 8.47
N ASN A 380 -12.50 32.79 9.54
CA ASN A 380 -11.44 33.23 10.44
C ASN A 380 -10.07 32.64 10.04
N GLY A 381 -9.86 32.37 8.75
CA GLY A 381 -8.56 31.99 8.21
C GLY A 381 -7.53 33.13 8.29
N PRO A 382 -6.21 32.81 8.28
CA PRO A 382 -5.15 33.83 8.33
C PRO A 382 -5.21 34.78 7.13
N LEU A 383 -4.73 36.01 7.29
CA LEU A 383 -4.61 36.95 6.18
C LEU A 383 -3.38 36.63 5.33
N ILE A 384 -3.52 36.74 4.00
CA ILE A 384 -2.42 36.52 3.05
C ILE A 384 -1.62 37.82 2.93
N ARG A 385 -0.41 37.82 3.47
CA ARG A 385 0.57 38.92 3.38
C ARG A 385 1.25 38.94 2.01
N ARG A 386 1.43 40.14 1.45
CA ARG A 386 2.15 40.39 0.19
C ARG A 386 3.16 41.53 0.34
N ALA A 387 4.01 41.69 -0.69
CA ALA A 387 4.99 42.78 -0.76
C ALA A 387 4.32 44.15 -0.57
N GLY A 388 5.02 45.08 0.08
CA GLY A 388 4.46 46.38 0.48
C GLY A 388 3.53 46.33 1.71
N GLY A 389 3.48 45.21 2.44
CA GLY A 389 2.73 45.10 3.70
C GLY A 389 1.22 44.94 3.54
N LYS A 390 0.71 44.79 2.32
CA LYS A 390 -0.72 44.53 2.08
C LYS A 390 -1.13 43.15 2.62
N GLU A 391 -2.28 43.11 3.28
CA GLU A 391 -2.94 41.91 3.78
C GLU A 391 -4.28 41.71 3.09
N TYR A 392 -4.58 40.47 2.70
CA TYR A 392 -5.79 40.11 1.98
C TYR A 392 -6.53 38.95 2.65
N ARG A 393 -7.86 39.08 2.80
CA ARG A 393 -8.74 37.97 3.18
C ARG A 393 -9.04 37.11 1.95
N ALA A 394 -8.76 35.81 2.06
CA ALA A 394 -9.01 34.85 0.98
C ALA A 394 -10.39 34.16 1.05
N TRP A 395 -11.16 34.38 2.12
CA TRP A 395 -12.48 33.77 2.31
C TRP A 395 -13.51 34.42 1.37
N CYS A 396 -13.92 33.66 0.36
CA CYS A 396 -14.90 34.01 -0.68
C CYS A 396 -15.45 32.72 -1.32
N PRO A 397 -16.60 32.75 -2.00
CA PRO A 397 -17.05 31.65 -2.84
C PRO A 397 -16.06 31.32 -3.98
N LYS A 398 -15.87 30.04 -4.29
CA LYS A 398 -14.94 29.56 -5.33
C LYS A 398 -15.44 28.27 -5.98
N VAL A 399 -15.31 28.14 -7.30
CA VAL A 399 -15.57 26.89 -8.05
C VAL A 399 -14.40 26.59 -8.97
N ILE A 400 -14.06 25.30 -9.11
CA ILE A 400 -13.01 24.82 -10.02
C ILE A 400 -13.64 23.87 -11.04
N ALA A 401 -13.38 24.08 -12.33
CA ALA A 401 -13.55 23.06 -13.37
C ALA A 401 -12.17 22.58 -13.83
N LYS A 402 -11.92 21.27 -13.84
CA LYS A 402 -10.63 20.73 -14.29
C LYS A 402 -10.71 19.32 -14.87
N ILE A 403 -9.62 18.92 -15.53
CA ILE A 403 -9.35 17.53 -15.93
C ILE A 403 -8.48 16.85 -14.87
N GLY A 404 -8.73 15.56 -14.60
CA GLY A 404 -7.99 14.77 -13.60
C GLY A 404 -8.33 15.10 -12.15
N LYS A 405 -7.72 14.40 -11.19
CA LYS A 405 -7.99 14.53 -9.75
C LYS A 405 -7.35 15.78 -9.14
N ILE A 406 -7.91 16.33 -8.05
CA ILE A 406 -7.23 17.34 -7.24
C ILE A 406 -6.01 16.68 -6.56
N GLU A 407 -4.81 17.00 -7.03
CA GLU A 407 -3.56 16.38 -6.60
C GLU A 407 -3.11 16.83 -5.20
N PRO A 408 -3.26 18.11 -4.80
CA PRO A 408 -2.99 18.51 -3.42
C PRO A 408 -4.08 18.00 -2.47
N GLU A 409 -3.81 16.92 -1.74
CA GLU A 409 -4.74 16.29 -0.78
C GLU A 409 -5.37 17.30 0.20
N ALA A 410 -4.56 18.25 0.71
CA ALA A 410 -5.05 19.32 1.58
C ALA A 410 -6.16 20.16 0.91
N LEU A 411 -6.08 20.41 -0.40
CA LEU A 411 -7.16 21.06 -1.15
C LEU A 411 -8.34 20.11 -1.32
N ALA A 412 -8.11 18.86 -1.74
CA ALA A 412 -9.16 17.86 -1.97
C ALA A 412 -10.08 17.68 -0.74
N THR A 413 -9.53 17.66 0.48
CA THR A 413 -10.34 17.56 1.73
C THR A 413 -11.32 18.71 1.97
N ARG A 414 -11.23 19.82 1.21
CA ARG A 414 -12.13 21.00 1.26
C ARG A 414 -13.13 21.02 0.10
N CYS A 415 -13.00 20.10 -0.85
CA CYS A 415 -13.75 20.09 -2.10
C CYS A 415 -15.00 19.20 -2.02
N ILE A 416 -16.04 19.58 -2.76
CA ILE A 416 -17.16 18.67 -3.10
C ILE A 416 -16.98 18.33 -4.58
N VAL A 417 -16.69 17.07 -4.90
CA VAL A 417 -16.27 16.65 -6.25
C VAL A 417 -17.48 16.16 -7.05
N PHE A 418 -17.77 16.85 -8.14
CA PHE A 418 -18.80 16.51 -9.11
C PHE A 418 -18.14 15.83 -10.31
N ARG A 419 -18.18 14.49 -10.36
CA ARG A 419 -17.56 13.70 -11.42
C ARG A 419 -18.45 13.66 -12.67
N MET A 420 -18.03 14.36 -13.72
CA MET A 420 -18.76 14.48 -14.98
C MET A 420 -18.18 13.58 -16.06
N HIS A 421 -19.06 12.94 -16.81
CA HIS A 421 -18.74 12.03 -17.91
C HIS A 421 -19.17 12.64 -19.25
N ARG A 422 -18.69 12.07 -20.37
CA ARG A 422 -19.25 12.41 -21.68
C ARG A 422 -20.66 11.86 -21.74
N LYS A 423 -21.62 12.68 -22.16
CA LYS A 423 -22.99 12.24 -22.36
C LYS A 423 -23.06 11.11 -23.40
N LEU A 424 -23.94 10.15 -23.16
CA LEU A 424 -24.32 9.11 -24.11
C LEU A 424 -25.15 9.70 -25.25
N ALA A 425 -25.29 8.96 -26.35
CA ALA A 425 -26.10 9.38 -27.50
C ALA A 425 -27.60 9.55 -27.15
N GLU A 426 -28.07 8.80 -26.15
CA GLU A 426 -29.45 8.80 -25.65
C GLU A 426 -29.71 9.92 -24.62
N GLU A 427 -28.65 10.52 -24.05
CA GLU A 427 -28.78 11.57 -23.04
C GLU A 427 -28.91 12.95 -23.70
N ILE A 428 -30.14 13.46 -23.68
CA ILE A 428 -30.52 14.73 -24.30
C ILE A 428 -30.60 15.83 -23.24
N CYS A 429 -29.90 16.93 -23.48
CA CYS A 429 -30.01 18.18 -22.72
C CYS A 429 -30.12 19.37 -23.68
N GLU A 430 -30.81 20.43 -23.29
CA GLU A 430 -30.94 21.64 -24.10
C GLU A 430 -29.61 22.42 -24.10
N PRO A 431 -29.02 22.76 -25.26
CA PRO A 431 -27.82 23.58 -25.29
C PRO A 431 -28.07 24.97 -24.67
N LEU A 432 -27.26 25.34 -23.67
CA LEU A 432 -27.27 26.68 -23.12
C LEU A 432 -26.91 27.70 -24.21
N ARG A 433 -27.64 28.82 -24.23
CA ARG A 433 -27.60 29.87 -25.27
C ARG A 433 -28.08 31.20 -24.68
N ASN A 434 -27.70 32.31 -25.30
CA ASN A 434 -28.04 33.68 -24.88
C ASN A 434 -29.55 33.93 -24.68
N LYS A 435 -30.45 33.16 -25.31
CA LYS A 435 -31.91 33.28 -25.08
C LYS A 435 -32.32 33.01 -23.62
N HIS A 436 -31.54 32.20 -22.89
CA HIS A 436 -31.82 31.84 -21.50
C HIS A 436 -31.31 32.90 -20.51
N ASP A 437 -30.53 33.90 -20.95
CA ASP A 437 -29.93 34.91 -20.07
C ASP A 437 -30.99 35.74 -19.33
N VAL A 438 -32.18 35.89 -19.90
CA VAL A 438 -33.32 36.58 -19.27
C VAL A 438 -33.90 35.75 -18.13
N GLU A 439 -34.17 34.46 -18.32
CA GLU A 439 -34.70 33.58 -17.26
C GLU A 439 -33.66 33.34 -16.16
N LEU A 440 -32.39 33.13 -16.52
CA LEU A 440 -31.31 32.93 -15.55
C LEU A 440 -31.05 34.18 -14.71
N LYS A 441 -31.14 35.38 -15.30
CA LYS A 441 -31.05 36.64 -14.55
C LYS A 441 -32.25 36.82 -13.60
N ALA A 442 -33.47 36.47 -14.03
CA ALA A 442 -34.64 36.51 -13.16
C ALA A 442 -34.53 35.50 -11.99
N LEU A 443 -33.99 34.31 -12.24
CA LEU A 443 -33.72 33.32 -11.20
C LEU A 443 -32.64 33.80 -10.22
N ALA A 444 -31.54 34.38 -10.71
CA ALA A 444 -30.51 34.99 -9.88
C ALA A 444 -31.04 36.13 -9.00
N GLN A 445 -31.98 36.95 -9.50
CA GLN A 445 -32.66 37.99 -8.71
C GLN A 445 -33.55 37.40 -7.60
N ARG A 446 -34.15 36.22 -7.80
CA ARG A 446 -34.87 35.50 -6.73
C ARG A 446 -33.90 34.97 -5.66
N CYS A 447 -32.74 34.45 -6.06
CA CYS A 447 -31.69 34.06 -5.12
C CYS A 447 -31.17 35.25 -4.30
N GLU A 448 -30.99 36.41 -4.92
CA GLU A 448 -30.64 37.66 -4.21
C GLU A 448 -31.71 38.05 -3.20
N ALA A 449 -32.99 38.02 -3.58
CA ALA A 449 -34.10 38.38 -2.70
C ALA A 449 -34.18 37.44 -1.48
N TRP A 450 -34.17 36.12 -1.72
CA TRP A 450 -34.15 35.08 -0.69
C TRP A 450 -32.99 35.25 0.30
N ALA A 451 -31.80 35.59 -0.19
CA ALA A 451 -30.60 35.68 0.63
C ALA A 451 -30.63 36.82 1.67
N ARG A 452 -31.42 37.88 1.44
CA ARG A 452 -31.56 39.01 2.37
C ARG A 452 -32.11 38.58 3.73
N GLU A 453 -32.96 37.57 3.75
CA GLU A 453 -33.51 36.99 4.99
C GLU A 453 -32.77 35.70 5.38
N ALA A 454 -32.36 34.89 4.39
CA ALA A 454 -31.66 33.63 4.65
C ALA A 454 -30.32 33.82 5.37
N VAL A 455 -29.57 34.91 5.14
CA VAL A 455 -28.28 35.16 5.81
C VAL A 455 -28.39 35.24 7.33
N GLU A 456 -29.45 35.86 7.87
CA GLU A 456 -29.66 35.92 9.32
C GLU A 456 -30.26 34.61 9.85
N ARG A 457 -31.20 33.99 9.11
CA ARG A 457 -31.83 32.71 9.45
C ARG A 457 -30.85 31.53 9.52
N LEU A 458 -29.85 31.50 8.64
CA LEU A 458 -28.83 30.44 8.57
C LEU A 458 -27.60 30.72 9.45
N ARG A 459 -27.48 31.91 10.06
CA ARG A 459 -26.29 32.29 10.82
C ARG A 459 -26.24 31.51 12.14
N GLY A 460 -25.28 30.60 12.25
CA GLY A 460 -25.15 29.73 13.42
C GLY A 460 -26.14 28.58 13.45
N ALA A 461 -26.72 28.21 12.30
CA ALA A 461 -27.44 26.95 12.16
C ALA A 461 -26.48 25.76 12.36
N GLU A 462 -26.90 24.79 13.16
CA GLU A 462 -26.15 23.56 13.45
C GLU A 462 -26.92 22.35 12.89
N PRO A 463 -26.75 22.02 11.60
CA PRO A 463 -27.54 20.97 10.95
C PRO A 463 -27.14 19.56 11.41
N GLN A 464 -28.07 18.62 11.29
CA GLN A 464 -27.86 17.21 11.59
C GLN A 464 -26.87 16.58 10.60
N MET A 465 -25.64 16.35 11.05
CA MET A 465 -24.60 15.74 10.20
C MET A 465 -24.87 14.25 9.92
N PRO A 466 -24.71 13.76 8.67
CA PRO A 466 -24.82 12.33 8.36
C PRO A 466 -23.75 11.47 9.08
N PRO A 467 -24.02 10.19 9.37
CA PRO A 467 -23.05 9.29 10.00
C PRO A 467 -21.69 9.27 9.29
N GLY A 468 -20.61 9.47 10.06
CA GLY A 468 -19.23 9.50 9.53
C GLY A 468 -18.80 10.83 8.88
N PHE A 469 -19.63 11.88 8.99
CA PHE A 469 -19.27 13.25 8.60
C PHE A 469 -18.65 13.95 9.80
N THR A 470 -17.32 13.92 9.88
CA THR A 470 -16.54 14.52 10.97
C THR A 470 -15.41 15.39 10.42
N SER A 471 -14.88 16.30 11.26
CA SER A 471 -13.72 17.14 10.92
C SER A 471 -13.93 17.90 9.59
N ARG A 472 -12.98 17.85 8.64
CA ARG A 472 -13.09 18.55 7.35
C ARG A 472 -14.28 18.11 6.49
N ARG A 473 -14.77 16.87 6.65
CA ARG A 473 -15.98 16.41 5.97
C ARG A 473 -17.22 17.11 6.53
N ALA A 474 -17.30 17.29 7.86
CA ALA A 474 -18.35 18.10 8.45
C ALA A 474 -18.23 19.57 7.99
N ASP A 475 -17.05 20.17 8.19
CA ASP A 475 -16.75 21.58 7.81
C ASP A 475 -17.25 21.95 6.40
N LYS A 476 -17.11 21.08 5.39
CA LYS A 476 -17.47 21.40 4.00
C LYS A 476 -18.94 21.15 3.67
N TRP A 477 -19.62 20.26 4.40
CA TRP A 477 -21.02 19.90 4.16
C TRP A 477 -22.00 20.67 5.05
N GLU A 478 -21.59 21.11 6.24
CA GLU A 478 -22.36 21.93 7.18
C GLU A 478 -23.16 23.08 6.52
N PRO A 479 -22.56 24.02 5.75
CA PRO A 479 -23.33 25.12 5.16
C PRO A 479 -24.31 24.66 4.05
N ILE A 480 -24.06 23.51 3.42
CA ILE A 480 -24.93 22.93 2.40
C ILE A 480 -26.14 22.25 3.07
N LEU A 481 -25.90 21.55 4.18
CA LEU A 481 -26.93 20.87 4.97
C LEU A 481 -27.83 21.86 5.71
N ALA A 482 -27.29 22.98 6.21
CA ALA A 482 -28.09 24.04 6.83
C ALA A 482 -29.16 24.61 5.88
N ILE A 483 -28.83 24.78 4.59
CA ILE A 483 -29.81 25.22 3.58
C ILE A 483 -30.79 24.09 3.23
N ALA A 484 -30.36 22.82 3.26
CA ALA A 484 -31.24 21.68 3.01
C ALA A 484 -32.27 21.47 4.13
N GLU A 485 -31.91 21.72 5.39
CA GLU A 485 -32.84 21.72 6.53
C GLU A 485 -33.81 22.90 6.49
N ASP A 486 -33.33 24.08 6.09
CA ASP A 486 -34.16 25.26 5.86
C ASP A 486 -35.19 25.06 4.72
N ALA A 487 -34.85 24.22 3.73
CA ALA A 487 -35.74 23.75 2.67
C ALA A 487 -36.67 22.59 3.08
N GLY A 488 -36.60 22.14 4.34
CA GLY A 488 -37.48 21.12 4.89
C GLY A 488 -36.97 19.68 4.77
N GLN A 489 -37.75 18.76 5.35
CA GLN A 489 -37.32 17.39 5.62
C GLN A 489 -37.03 16.56 4.36
N GLU A 490 -37.77 16.76 3.27
CA GLU A 490 -37.57 16.04 2.01
C GLU A 490 -36.21 16.39 1.37
N TRP A 491 -35.89 17.68 1.31
CA TRP A 491 -34.59 18.19 0.88
C TRP A 491 -33.47 17.67 1.78
N THR A 492 -33.65 17.71 3.11
CA THR A 492 -32.69 17.17 4.08
C THR A 492 -32.36 15.71 3.80
N GLN A 493 -33.38 14.84 3.70
CA GLN A 493 -33.20 13.40 3.48
C GLN A 493 -32.51 13.09 2.14
N HIS A 494 -32.94 13.76 1.06
CA HIS A 494 -32.32 13.62 -0.26
C HIS A 494 -30.84 14.04 -0.26
N VAL A 495 -30.54 15.20 0.33
CA VAL A 495 -29.18 15.75 0.40
C VAL A 495 -28.27 14.88 1.27
N HIS A 496 -28.77 14.31 2.37
CA HIS A 496 -28.01 13.35 3.17
C HIS A 496 -27.58 12.13 2.33
N ALA A 497 -28.52 11.53 1.59
CA ALA A 497 -28.24 10.38 0.74
C ALA A 497 -27.24 10.71 -0.39
N VAL A 498 -27.41 11.86 -1.06
CA VAL A 498 -26.51 12.29 -2.14
C VAL A 498 -25.12 12.68 -1.62
N ALA A 499 -25.04 13.35 -0.47
CA ALA A 499 -23.77 13.67 0.17
C ALA A 499 -23.00 12.41 0.58
N GLN A 500 -23.70 11.43 1.17
CA GLN A 500 -23.11 10.12 1.49
C GLN A 500 -22.62 9.39 0.23
N ALA A 501 -23.37 9.44 -0.87
CA ALA A 501 -22.94 8.87 -2.14
C ALA A 501 -21.68 9.56 -2.67
N ILE A 502 -21.65 10.90 -2.77
CA ILE A 502 -20.46 11.65 -3.22
C ILE A 502 -19.22 11.32 -2.37
N GLU A 503 -19.36 11.29 -1.04
CA GLU A 503 -18.26 10.94 -0.13
C GLU A 503 -17.85 9.46 -0.16
N ALA A 504 -18.70 8.56 -0.65
CA ALA A 504 -18.33 7.16 -0.85
C ALA A 504 -17.39 7.00 -2.04
N ILE A 505 -17.73 7.60 -3.19
CA ILE A 505 -16.92 7.50 -4.41
C ILE A 505 -15.57 8.24 -4.26
N ASP A 506 -15.47 9.25 -3.39
CA ASP A 506 -14.20 9.90 -3.00
C ASP A 506 -13.31 9.06 -2.07
N LYS A 507 -13.80 7.97 -1.47
CA LYS A 507 -13.00 7.03 -0.65
C LYS A 507 -12.44 5.83 -1.43
N GLU A 508 -12.82 5.64 -2.69
CA GLU A 508 -12.57 4.38 -3.42
C GLU A 508 -11.11 4.14 -3.82
N GLU A 509 -10.26 5.17 -3.81
CA GLU A 509 -8.81 5.01 -3.97
C GLU A 509 -8.09 5.42 -2.68
N PRO A 510 -7.49 4.45 -1.95
CA PRO A 510 -6.66 4.77 -0.80
C PRO A 510 -5.46 5.61 -1.23
N SER A 511 -5.01 6.54 -0.37
CA SER A 511 -3.82 7.34 -0.66
C SER A 511 -2.58 6.44 -0.85
N ILE A 512 -1.51 6.95 -1.48
CA ILE A 512 -0.28 6.16 -1.68
C ILE A 512 0.32 5.64 -0.35
N GLN A 513 0.01 6.31 0.76
CA GLN A 513 0.44 5.94 2.10
C GLN A 513 -0.54 4.99 2.79
N GLU A 514 -1.86 5.14 2.58
CA GLU A 514 -2.84 4.12 2.99
C GLU A 514 -2.58 2.80 2.25
N LEU A 515 -2.33 2.84 0.94
CA LEU A 515 -1.87 1.69 0.15
C LEU A 515 -0.59 1.08 0.75
N LEU A 516 0.39 1.90 1.12
CA LEU A 516 1.61 1.41 1.77
C LEU A 516 1.31 0.72 3.10
N ILE A 517 0.39 1.23 3.91
CA ILE A 517 -0.02 0.58 5.18
C ILE A 517 -0.79 -0.73 4.92
N ILE A 518 -1.70 -0.75 3.94
CA ILE A 518 -2.43 -1.95 3.50
C ILE A 518 -1.45 -3.04 3.08
N ASP A 519 -0.47 -2.72 2.25
CA ASP A 519 0.46 -3.70 1.71
C ASP A 519 1.58 -4.07 2.69
N ILE A 520 2.02 -3.16 3.58
CA ILE A 520 2.83 -3.55 4.74
C ILE A 520 2.06 -4.54 5.64
N LYS A 521 0.78 -4.29 5.91
CA LYS A 521 -0.07 -5.24 6.66
C LYS A 521 -0.13 -6.58 5.95
N ARG A 522 -0.40 -6.57 4.64
CA ARG A 522 -0.42 -7.78 3.79
C ARG A 522 0.88 -8.57 3.90
N VAL A 523 2.03 -7.90 3.94
CA VAL A 523 3.34 -8.57 4.11
C VAL A 523 3.48 -9.22 5.49
N PHE A 524 3.14 -8.52 6.58
CA PHE A 524 3.14 -9.13 7.93
C PHE A 524 2.06 -10.22 8.11
N ASP A 525 0.93 -10.14 7.42
CA ASP A 525 -0.15 -11.13 7.46
C ASP A 525 0.25 -12.41 6.72
N ILE A 526 0.79 -12.29 5.50
CA ILE A 526 1.29 -13.43 4.71
C ILE A 526 2.50 -14.10 5.38
N THR A 527 3.42 -13.31 5.94
CA THR A 527 4.63 -13.88 6.58
C THR A 527 4.41 -14.32 8.02
N GLY A 528 3.35 -13.85 8.68
CA GLY A 528 3.04 -14.14 10.09
C GLY A 528 4.06 -13.60 11.10
N LEU A 529 4.98 -12.72 10.68
CA LEU A 529 6.07 -12.24 11.53
C LEU A 529 5.64 -11.07 12.42
N ASP A 530 6.13 -11.05 13.67
CA ASP A 530 6.00 -9.90 14.57
C ASP A 530 7.04 -8.79 14.31
N ALA A 531 8.10 -9.06 13.54
CA ALA A 531 9.06 -8.05 13.13
C ALA A 531 9.79 -8.44 11.82
N MET A 532 10.12 -7.43 11.01
CA MET A 532 10.76 -7.62 9.71
C MET A 532 11.85 -6.56 9.46
N GLY A 533 13.03 -7.00 8.98
CA GLY A 533 14.12 -6.11 8.58
C GLY A 533 13.73 -5.24 7.38
N SER A 534 14.18 -3.98 7.35
CA SER A 534 13.80 -3.00 6.32
C SER A 534 14.14 -3.47 4.90
N ALA A 535 15.23 -4.22 4.72
CA ALA A 535 15.61 -4.83 3.45
C ALA A 535 14.59 -5.88 2.97
N GLY A 536 14.09 -6.73 3.88
CA GLY A 536 13.10 -7.76 3.58
C GLY A 536 11.73 -7.16 3.25
N LEU A 537 11.27 -6.19 4.07
CA LEU A 537 9.98 -5.52 3.85
C LEU A 537 9.95 -4.77 2.50
N VAL A 538 11.03 -4.07 2.14
CA VAL A 538 11.19 -3.47 0.81
C VAL A 538 11.25 -4.51 -0.30
N GLY A 539 11.88 -5.67 -0.06
CA GLY A 539 11.92 -6.78 -1.01
C GLY A 539 10.53 -7.31 -1.36
N PHE A 540 9.68 -7.55 -0.35
CA PHE A 540 8.29 -7.96 -0.56
C PHE A 540 7.45 -6.89 -1.25
N LEU A 541 7.57 -5.63 -0.82
CA LEU A 541 6.85 -4.51 -1.46
C LEU A 541 7.18 -4.49 -2.97
N LYS A 542 8.46 -4.48 -3.35
CA LYS A 542 8.90 -4.42 -4.76
C LYS A 542 8.33 -5.51 -5.68
N GLN A 543 7.88 -6.66 -5.14
CA GLN A 543 7.31 -7.74 -5.94
C GLN A 543 5.85 -7.47 -6.35
N MET A 544 5.21 -6.45 -5.82
CA MET A 544 3.85 -6.05 -6.17
C MET A 544 3.87 -5.18 -7.44
N ALA A 545 3.79 -5.81 -8.61
CA ALA A 545 3.93 -5.13 -9.91
C ALA A 545 3.03 -3.90 -10.07
N GLU A 546 1.75 -4.04 -9.72
CA GLU A 546 0.69 -3.00 -9.80
C GLU A 546 0.81 -1.87 -8.76
N ARG A 547 1.97 -1.67 -8.14
CA ARG A 547 2.16 -0.72 -7.03
C ARG A 547 3.36 0.20 -7.23
N PRO A 548 3.30 1.49 -6.79
CA PRO A 548 4.36 2.48 -7.01
C PRO A 548 5.74 2.16 -6.41
N TRP A 549 5.85 1.12 -5.60
CA TRP A 549 7.08 0.67 -4.98
C TRP A 549 7.77 -0.49 -5.70
N SER A 550 7.17 -1.06 -6.76
CA SER A 550 7.87 -1.96 -7.70
C SER A 550 9.07 -1.25 -8.35
N GLU A 551 8.89 0.03 -8.70
CA GLU A 551 9.92 0.91 -9.27
C GLU A 551 11.02 1.35 -8.27
N TRP A 552 10.96 0.95 -7.00
CA TRP A 552 11.97 1.40 -6.04
C TRP A 552 13.35 0.84 -6.38
N GLY A 553 14.34 1.72 -6.53
CA GLY A 553 15.74 1.36 -6.77
C GLY A 553 16.46 0.87 -5.51
N SER A 554 17.79 1.01 -5.49
CA SER A 554 18.64 0.70 -4.33
C SER A 554 18.30 1.53 -3.08
N ASN A 555 17.63 2.67 -3.24
CA ASN A 555 17.22 3.59 -2.18
C ASN A 555 15.90 3.20 -1.48
N GLY A 556 15.23 2.10 -1.84
CA GLY A 556 13.89 1.76 -1.31
C GLY A 556 13.78 1.73 0.22
N GLN A 557 14.81 1.25 0.93
CA GLN A 557 14.84 1.26 2.41
C GLN A 557 14.81 2.67 3.01
N ARG A 558 15.45 3.63 2.33
CA ARG A 558 15.44 5.04 2.73
C ARG A 558 14.07 5.67 2.44
N ARG A 559 13.49 5.43 1.26
CA ARG A 559 12.14 5.92 0.90
C ARG A 559 11.09 5.41 1.89
N LEU A 560 11.11 4.11 2.21
CA LEU A 560 10.23 3.51 3.22
C LEU A 560 10.37 4.18 4.59
N ALA A 561 11.60 4.40 5.05
CA ALA A 561 11.86 5.04 6.34
C ALA A 561 11.48 6.53 6.37
N GLU A 562 11.57 7.23 5.24
CA GLU A 562 11.13 8.62 5.12
C GLU A 562 9.60 8.73 5.14
N LEU A 563 8.88 7.90 4.38
CA LEU A 563 7.40 7.86 4.39
C LEU A 563 6.85 7.51 5.78
N LEU A 564 7.30 6.38 6.36
CA LEU A 564 6.80 5.91 7.66
C LEU A 564 7.10 6.86 8.83
N ARG A 565 8.26 7.53 8.80
CA ARG A 565 8.61 8.52 9.83
C ARG A 565 7.81 9.81 9.66
N ASN A 566 7.78 10.37 8.46
CA ASN A 566 7.27 11.73 8.23
C ASN A 566 5.75 11.81 8.43
N GLU A 567 5.02 10.74 8.11
CA GLU A 567 3.55 10.76 8.09
C GLU A 567 2.90 9.96 9.23
N HIS A 568 3.63 9.00 9.82
CA HIS A 568 3.07 8.09 10.82
C HIS A 568 3.90 8.00 12.12
N GLY A 569 5.02 8.72 12.20
CA GLY A 569 5.92 8.64 13.38
C GLY A 569 6.56 7.27 13.58
N ILE A 570 6.52 6.38 12.58
CA ILE A 570 7.08 5.03 12.68
C ILE A 570 8.58 5.07 12.36
N HIS A 571 9.38 4.89 13.40
CA HIS A 571 10.83 4.85 13.31
C HIS A 571 11.35 3.42 13.10
N VAL A 572 12.42 3.30 12.31
CA VAL A 572 13.21 2.06 12.19
C VAL A 572 13.82 1.70 13.55
N LYS A 573 13.56 0.48 14.02
CA LYS A 573 14.14 -0.09 15.25
C LYS A 573 15.20 -1.14 14.93
N ASN A 574 15.99 -1.52 15.93
CA ASN A 574 16.70 -2.80 15.90
C ASN A 574 15.66 -3.89 16.20
N VAL A 575 15.38 -4.77 15.23
CA VAL A 575 14.35 -5.81 15.37
C VAL A 575 14.97 -7.16 15.68
N ARG A 576 14.27 -7.96 16.48
CA ARG A 576 14.71 -9.30 16.90
C ARG A 576 14.38 -10.36 15.84
N THR A 577 14.89 -10.16 14.63
CA THR A 577 14.93 -11.18 13.57
C THR A 577 16.09 -12.17 13.83
N PRO A 578 16.15 -13.34 13.15
CA PRO A 578 17.26 -14.31 13.30
C PRO A 578 18.66 -13.72 13.04
N LEU A 579 18.73 -12.68 12.22
CA LEU A 579 19.86 -11.76 12.13
C LEU A 579 19.52 -10.47 12.90
N GLN A 580 20.46 -9.90 13.65
CA GLN A 580 20.30 -8.56 14.21
C GLN A 580 20.25 -7.52 13.08
N THR A 581 19.07 -6.99 12.78
CA THR A 581 18.87 -6.06 11.66
C THR A 581 18.06 -4.84 12.07
N LYS A 582 18.14 -3.79 11.26
CA LYS A 582 17.26 -2.63 11.34
C LYS A 582 15.98 -2.92 10.55
N GLY A 583 14.83 -2.62 11.15
CA GLY A 583 13.52 -3.01 10.64
C GLY A 583 12.36 -2.38 11.39
N TYR A 584 11.20 -3.01 11.29
CA TYR A 584 9.96 -2.58 11.92
C TYR A 584 9.26 -3.76 12.60
N GLU A 585 8.62 -3.50 13.73
CA GLU A 585 7.78 -4.47 14.46
C GLU A 585 6.33 -4.30 14.01
N ARG A 586 5.60 -5.41 13.83
CA ARG A 586 4.16 -5.45 13.52
C ARG A 586 3.35 -4.60 14.52
N ALA A 587 3.76 -4.60 15.78
CA ALA A 587 3.19 -3.79 16.85
C ALA A 587 3.26 -2.27 16.61
N GLN A 588 4.27 -1.75 15.90
CA GLN A 588 4.37 -0.33 15.57
C GLN A 588 3.22 0.14 14.67
N PHE A 589 2.66 -0.77 13.87
CA PHE A 589 1.56 -0.49 12.95
C PHE A 589 0.18 -0.85 13.53
N LYS A 590 0.08 -1.37 14.77
CA LYS A 590 -1.17 -1.91 15.33
C LYS A 590 -2.39 -1.00 15.13
N GLU A 591 -2.21 0.30 15.40
CA GLU A 591 -3.29 1.28 15.26
C GLU A 591 -3.57 1.65 13.78
N LEU A 592 -2.54 1.69 12.94
CA LEU A 592 -2.69 1.93 11.50
C LEU A 592 -3.36 0.75 10.79
N PHE A 593 -3.04 -0.48 11.18
CA PHE A 593 -3.70 -1.69 10.69
C PHE A 593 -5.16 -1.77 11.10
N LYS A 594 -5.51 -1.25 12.28
CA LYS A 594 -6.91 -1.14 12.72
C LYS A 594 -7.69 -0.10 11.89
N ARG A 595 -7.06 1.01 11.53
CA ARG A 595 -7.68 2.16 10.83
C ARG A 595 -7.72 2.03 9.32
N TYR A 596 -6.63 1.57 8.71
CA TYR A 596 -6.39 1.56 7.26
C TYR A 596 -6.16 0.15 6.71
N GLY A 597 -5.94 -0.86 7.58
CA GLY A 597 -5.63 -2.23 7.18
C GLY A 597 -6.83 -3.14 6.92
N GLN A 598 -8.01 -2.57 6.67
CA GLN A 598 -9.22 -3.32 6.31
C GLN A 598 -9.36 -3.37 4.78
N LYS A 599 -9.82 -4.52 4.29
CA LYS A 599 -9.85 -5.00 2.89
C LYS A 599 -10.27 -3.97 1.81
N PRO A 600 -9.65 -4.08 0.62
CA PRO A 600 -10.38 -4.07 -0.65
C PRO A 600 -10.27 -5.45 -1.37
N ASP A 601 -10.79 -6.51 -0.75
CA ASP A 601 -10.85 -7.86 -1.33
C ASP A 601 -12.16 -8.07 -2.10
N GLN A 602 -12.44 -7.21 -3.08
CA GLN A 602 -13.59 -7.36 -4.00
C GLN A 602 -13.26 -7.12 -5.47
N TRP A 603 -11.99 -6.88 -5.83
CA TRP A 603 -11.61 -6.46 -7.19
C TRP A 603 -10.97 -7.58 -8.04
N TRP A 604 -11.06 -8.84 -7.60
CA TRP A 604 -10.50 -9.99 -8.32
C TRP A 604 -11.43 -11.22 -8.25
N ASP A 605 -12.64 -11.07 -8.80
CA ASP A 605 -13.46 -12.18 -9.27
C ASP A 605 -13.98 -11.86 -10.68
N GLY A 606 -13.45 -12.58 -11.68
CA GLY A 606 -14.05 -12.69 -13.03
C GLY A 606 -13.73 -11.60 -14.07
N TRP A 607 -12.67 -11.84 -14.86
CA TRP A 607 -12.64 -11.62 -16.31
C TRP A 607 -11.89 -12.78 -16.97
#